data_AF-A0A7S5GAM8-F1
#
_entry.id   AF-A0A7S5GAM8-F1
#
_cell.length_a   1.000
_cell.length_b   1.000
_cell.length_c   1.000
_cell.angle_alpha   90.00
_cell.angle_beta   90.00
_cell.angle_gamma   90.00
#
_symmetry.space_group_name_H-M   'P 1'
#
loop_
_entity.id
_entity.type
_entity.pdbx_description
1 polymer ?
#
loop_
_entity_poly.entity_id
_entity_poly.type
_entity_poly.pdbx_seq_one_letter_code
_entity_poly.pdbx_strand_id
1 'polypeptide(L)' 'FVVVGMVDGVQILYYDSVSKRPVLKQDWMEQATRGYPPYLERSTRLSRGSQHSFKADIGILKQ' A
#
# COMPACT_ATOMS: atom_id res chain seq x y z
N PHE A 1 -5.45 4.07 8.67
CA PHE A 1 -4.41 3.10 8.27
C PHE A 1 -3.71 3.67 7.06
N VAL A 2 -2.38 3.62 7.02
CA VAL A 2 -1.59 4.16 5.92
C VAL A 2 -0.46 3.19 5.61
N VAL A 3 -0.14 3.01 4.33
CA VAL A 3 1.09 2.33 3.89
C VAL A 3 1.83 3.29 2.98
N VAL A 4 3.12 3.45 3.25
CA VAL A 4 4.03 4.24 2.43
C VAL A 4 5.20 3.34 2.03
N GLY A 5 5.49 3.27 0.73
CA GLY A 5 6.71 2.64 0.22
C GLY A 5 7.77 3.71 0.00
N MET A 6 9.00 3.44 0.46
CA MET A 6 10.14 4.35 0.37
C MET A 6 11.33 3.64 -0.30
N VAL A 7 12.06 4.35 -1.16
CA VAL A 7 13.38 3.95 -1.67
C VAL A 7 14.29 5.17 -1.54
N ASP A 8 15.44 5.01 -0.87
CA ASP A 8 16.42 6.08 -0.62
C ASP A 8 15.81 7.39 -0.07
N GLY A 9 14.86 7.25 0.87
CA GLY A 9 14.17 8.39 1.49
C GLY A 9 13.12 9.07 0.61
N VAL A 10 12.89 8.58 -0.61
CA VAL A 10 11.87 9.08 -1.52
C VAL A 10 10.63 8.19 -1.46
N GLN A 11 9.45 8.82 -1.39
CA GLN A 11 8.19 8.11 -1.43
C GLN A 11 7.88 7.60 -2.84
N ILE A 12 7.70 6.30 -2.96
CA ILE A 12 7.46 5.62 -4.23
C ILE A 12 6.01 5.13 -4.39
N LEU A 13 5.35 4.83 -3.26
CA LEU A 13 4.01 4.27 -3.23
C LEU A 13 3.25 4.79 -2.02
N TYR A 14 1.96 5.08 -2.20
CA TYR A 14 1.03 5.43 -1.15
C TYR A 14 -0.20 4.54 -1.25
N TYR A 15 -0.58 3.82 -0.20
CA TYR A 15 -1.88 3.15 -0.17
C TYR A 15 -2.94 4.10 0.40
N ASP A 16 -3.85 4.54 -0.47
CA ASP A 16 -5.02 5.29 -0.05
C ASP A 16 -6.05 4.34 0.57
N SER A 17 -6.23 4.45 1.88
CA SER A 17 -7.16 3.58 2.62
C SER A 17 -8.63 3.89 2.36
N VAL A 18 -8.96 5.03 1.72
CA VAL A 18 -10.31 5.40 1.31
C VAL A 18 -10.68 4.69 0.01
N SER A 19 -9.92 4.91 -1.07
CA SER A 19 -10.15 4.22 -2.35
C SER A 19 -9.68 2.77 -2.36
N LYS A 20 -8.90 2.36 -1.34
CA LYS A 20 -8.28 1.03 -1.18
C LYS A 20 -7.37 0.66 -2.35
N ARG A 21 -6.60 1.63 -2.85
CA ARG A 21 -5.70 1.46 -3.99
C ARG A 21 -4.30 2.03 -3.69
N PRO A 22 -3.24 1.37 -4.18
CA PRO A 22 -1.91 1.98 -4.21
C PRO A 22 -1.86 3.06 -5.30
N VAL A 23 -1.20 4.16 -4.97
CA VAL A 23 -0.88 5.28 -5.85
C VAL A 23 0.63 5.34 -5.96
N LEU A 24 1.16 5.19 -7.18
CA LEU A 24 2.57 5.38 -7.45
C LEU A 24 2.89 6.87 -7.43
N LYS A 25 4.06 7.23 -6.92
CA LYS A 25 4.45 8.63 -6.71
C LYS A 25 5.64 9.08 -7.56
N GLN A 26 6.25 8.16 -8.31
CA GLN A 26 7.45 8.42 -9.09
C GLN A 26 7.31 7.80 -10.48
N ASP A 27 7.69 8.54 -11.53
CA ASP A 27 7.54 8.11 -12.92
C ASP A 27 8.28 6.80 -13.22
N TRP A 28 9.46 6.64 -12.63
CA TRP A 28 10.26 5.42 -12.79
C TRP A 28 9.57 4.19 -12.19
N MET A 29 8.76 4.35 -11.13
CA MET A 29 7.95 3.25 -10.60
C MET A 29 6.80 2.90 -11.53
N GLU A 30 6.17 3.89 -12.17
CA GLU A 30 5.14 3.60 -13.17
C GLU A 30 5.73 2.81 -14.33
N GLN A 31 6.90 3.22 -14.82
CA GLN A 31 7.61 2.50 -15.88
C GLN A 31 7.99 1.08 -15.46
N ALA A 32 8.56 0.91 -14.25
CA ALA A 32 8.96 -0.40 -13.74
C ALA A 32 7.76 -1.35 -13.55
N THR A 33 6.60 -0.82 -13.10
CA THR A 33 5.41 -1.63 -12.84
C THR A 33 4.61 -1.97 -14.09
N ARG A 34 4.72 -1.18 -15.18
CA ARG A 34 4.15 -1.54 -16.49
C ARG A 34 4.66 -2.89 -17.00
N GLY A 35 5.93 -3.20 -16.77
CA GLY A 35 6.54 -4.49 -17.12
C GLY A 35 6.17 -5.65 -16.18
N TYR A 36 5.54 -5.36 -15.04
CA TYR A 36 5.15 -6.37 -14.05
C TYR A 36 3.72 -6.12 -13.52
N PRO A 37 2.70 -6.40 -14.37
CA PRO A 37 1.28 -6.12 -14.04
C PRO A 37 0.79 -6.64 -12.68
N PRO A 38 1.22 -7.81 -12.17
CA PRO A 38 0.73 -8.34 -10.89
C PRO A 38 1.18 -7.53 -9.65
N TYR A 39 2.16 -6.63 -9.78
CA TYR A 39 2.73 -5.90 -8.65
C TYR A 39 1.70 -5.09 -7.86
N LEU A 40 0.91 -4.28 -8.55
CA LEU A 40 -0.05 -3.38 -7.91
C LEU A 40 -1.20 -4.15 -7.28
N GLU A 41 -1.64 -5.23 -7.92
CA GLU A 41 -2.66 -6.12 -7.38
C GLU A 41 -2.18 -6.79 -6.08
N ARG A 42 -0.96 -7.34 -6.09
CA ARG A 42 -0.34 -7.91 -4.89
C ARG A 42 -0.22 -6.88 -3.78
N SER A 43 0.26 -5.68 -4.09
CA SER A 43 0.41 -4.57 -3.14
C SER A 43 -0.93 -4.15 -2.54
N THR A 44 -1.99 -4.13 -3.36
CA THR A 44 -3.36 -3.86 -2.92
C THR A 44 -3.85 -4.93 -1.95
N ARG A 45 -3.69 -6.21 -2.30
CA ARG A 45 -4.13 -7.34 -1.46
C ARG A 45 -3.45 -7.34 -0.09
N LEU A 46 -2.12 -7.15 -0.08
CA LEU A 46 -1.35 -7.07 1.17
C LEU A 46 -1.80 -5.89 2.03
N SER A 47 -1.91 -4.69 1.45
CA SER A 47 -2.32 -3.49 2.18
C SER A 47 -3.72 -3.61 2.76
N ARG A 48 -4.66 -4.21 2.02
CA ARG A 48 -6.02 -4.50 2.51
C ARG A 48 -6.02 -5.50 3.67
N GLY A 49 -5.21 -6.55 3.57
CA GLY A 49 -5.03 -7.53 4.63
C GLY A 49 -4.53 -6.88 5.91
N SER A 50 -3.43 -6.13 5.82
CA SER A 50 -2.88 -5.37 6.95
C SER A 50 -3.89 -4.38 7.53
N GLN A 51 -4.62 -3.63 6.68
CA GLN A 51 -5.66 -2.71 7.14
C GLN A 51 -6.74 -3.41 7.99
N HIS A 52 -7.15 -4.62 7.60
CA HIS A 52 -8.15 -5.39 8.35
C HIS A 52 -7.59 -5.87 9.69
N SER A 53 -6.39 -6.45 9.70
CA SER A 53 -5.72 -6.91 10.92
C SER A 53 -5.53 -5.78 11.92
N PHE A 54 -4.96 -4.64 11.51
CA PHE A 54 -4.76 -3.50 12.41
C PHE A 54 -6.07 -2.96 13.01
N LYS A 55 -7.18 -3.00 12.26
CA LYS A 55 -8.49 -2.60 12.79
C LYS A 55 -8.99 -3.58 13.85
N ALA A 56 -8.82 -4.88 13.63
CA ALA A 56 -9.20 -5.91 14.60
C ALA A 56 -8.33 -5.80 15.87
N ASP A 57 -7.01 -5.66 15.70
CA ASP A 57 -6.06 -5.56 16.82
C ASP A 57 -6.35 -4.33 17.69
N ILE A 58 -6.63 -3.17 17.09
CA ILE A 58 -7.04 -1.97 17.86
C ILE A 58 -8.35 -2.22 18.60
N GLY A 59 -9.29 -2.95 18.00
CA GLY A 59 -10.54 -3.34 18.66
C GLY A 59 -10.30 -4.20 19.91
N ILE A 60 -9.39 -5.18 19.80
CA ILE A 60 -8.98 -6.07 20.90
C ILE A 60 -8.23 -5.28 21.99
N LEU A 61 -7.26 -4.45 21.60
CA LEU A 61 -6.42 -3.69 22.54
C LEU A 61 -7.17 -2.59 23.29
N LYS A 62 -8.32 -2.14 22.78
CA LYS A 62 -9.17 -1.14 23.43
C LYS A 62 -10.15 -1.73 24.46
N GLN A 63 -10.32 -3.04 24.46
CA GLN A 63 -11.19 -3.74 25.42
C GLN A 63 -10.59 -3.69 26.83
#